data_AF-A0A067LI19-F1
#
_entry.id   AF-A0A067LI19-F1
#
_cell.length_a   1.000
_cell.length_b   1.000
_cell.length_c   1.000
_cell.angle_alpha   90.00
_cell.angle_beta   90.00
_cell.angle_gamma   90.00
#
_symmetry.space_group_name_H-M   'P 1'
#
loop_
_entity.id
_entity.type
_entity.pdbx_description
1 polymer ?
#
loop_
_entity_poly.entity_id
_entity_poly.type
_entity_poly.pdbx_seq_one_letter_code
_entity_poly.pdbx_strand_id
1 'polypeptide(L)'
;MHEWKLARATGPSHPNPAVQVAPRYTIPSDVAVSTTWVGFVDGAVFSSAGLCGFGALFENEEGRFLKAASGYNEGSNSALLREALALRS
;
A
#
# COMPACT_ATOMS: atom_id res chain seq x y z
N MET A 1 -24.11 21.88 14.63
CA MET A 1 -23.69 21.11 15.81
C MET A 1 -24.84 20.14 16.09
N HIS A 2 -24.78 18.92 15.55
CA HIS A 2 -25.88 17.95 15.65
C HIS A 2 -25.32 16.63 16.21
N GLU A 3 -25.75 16.32 17.42
CA GLU A 3 -25.41 15.10 18.15
C GLU A 3 -26.29 13.94 17.68
N TRP A 4 -25.66 12.80 17.38
CA TRP A 4 -26.35 11.55 17.03
C TRP A 4 -26.54 10.70 18.28
N LYS A 5 -27.80 10.42 18.66
CA LYS A 5 -28.14 9.43 19.69
C LYS A 5 -28.19 8.02 19.10
N LEU A 6 -27.44 7.12 19.73
CA LEU A 6 -27.36 5.68 19.47
C LEU A 6 -28.71 4.97 19.67
N ALA A 7 -29.14 4.19 18.68
CA ALA A 7 -30.10 3.10 18.86
C ALA A 7 -29.34 1.77 18.75
N ARG A 8 -29.24 1.04 19.87
CA ARG A 8 -28.76 -0.36 19.89
C ARG A 8 -29.85 -1.24 19.30
N ALA A 9 -29.62 -1.81 18.11
CA ALA A 9 -30.41 -2.92 17.60
C ALA A 9 -29.80 -4.24 18.09
N THR A 10 -30.45 -4.89 19.05
CA THR A 10 -30.19 -6.28 19.43
C THR A 10 -30.99 -7.19 18.51
N GLY A 11 -30.31 -7.83 17.56
CA GLY A 11 -30.83 -8.95 16.77
C GLY A 11 -29.78 -10.06 16.69
N PRO A 12 -30.17 -11.33 16.55
CA PRO A 12 -29.23 -12.44 16.52
C PRO A 12 -28.33 -12.33 15.28
N SER A 13 -27.02 -12.21 15.48
CA SER A 13 -26.05 -12.09 14.40
C SER A 13 -25.90 -13.43 13.69
N HIS A 14 -26.42 -13.53 12.47
CA HIS A 14 -25.95 -14.52 11.49
C HIS A 14 -24.43 -14.41 11.34
N PRO A 15 -23.69 -15.53 11.24
CA PRO A 15 -22.26 -15.46 10.96
C PRO A 15 -22.03 -14.85 9.58
N ASN A 16 -21.26 -13.76 9.54
CA ASN A 16 -20.81 -13.11 8.31
C ASN A 16 -19.85 -14.06 7.57
N PRO A 17 -20.21 -14.60 6.38
CA PRO A 17 -19.30 -15.42 5.62
C PRO A 17 -18.31 -14.51 4.90
N ALA A 18 -17.02 -14.76 5.13
CA ALA A 18 -15.89 -14.20 4.40
C ALA A 18 -15.56 -12.71 4.65
N VAL A 19 -15.07 -12.40 5.87
CA VAL A 19 -13.89 -11.54 5.93
C VAL A 19 -12.74 -12.37 5.35
N GLN A 20 -12.47 -12.22 4.05
CA GLN A 20 -11.22 -12.70 3.47
C GLN A 20 -10.10 -11.87 4.10
N VAL A 21 -9.56 -12.37 5.21
CA VAL A 21 -8.31 -11.90 5.77
C VAL A 21 -7.28 -12.13 4.68
N ALA A 22 -6.79 -11.05 4.06
CA ALA A 22 -5.67 -11.12 3.13
C ALA A 22 -4.57 -11.98 3.76
N PRO A 23 -3.95 -12.93 3.03
CA PRO A 23 -2.96 -13.81 3.62
C PRO A 23 -1.85 -12.93 4.21
N ARG A 24 -1.73 -12.95 5.55
CA ARG A 24 -0.55 -12.42 6.21
C ARG A 24 0.58 -13.35 5.82
N TYR A 25 1.44 -12.89 4.92
CA TYR A 25 2.66 -13.59 4.60
C TYR A 25 3.53 -13.59 5.86
N THR A 26 3.46 -14.67 6.64
CA THR A 26 4.32 -14.88 7.80
C THR A 26 5.68 -15.28 7.26
N ILE A 27 6.63 -14.33 7.25
CA ILE A 27 8.03 -14.63 6.97
C ILE A 27 8.50 -15.59 8.08
N PRO A 28 9.00 -16.80 7.76
CA PRO A 28 9.52 -17.72 8.77
C PRO A 28 10.63 -17.05 9.57
N SER A 29 10.62 -17.23 10.89
CA SER A 29 11.56 -16.61 11.85
C SER A 29 13.03 -16.94 11.58
N ASP A 30 13.29 -18.00 10.80
CA ASP A 30 14.64 -18.48 10.44
C ASP A 30 15.14 -17.93 9.09
N VAL A 31 14.36 -17.09 8.40
CA VAL A 31 14.89 -16.30 7.31
C VAL A 31 15.75 -15.23 7.95
N ALA A 32 17.07 -15.44 7.94
CA ALA A 32 18.04 -14.40 8.22
C ALA A 32 17.57 -13.13 7.50
N VAL A 33 17.14 -12.15 8.29
CA VAL A 33 16.70 -10.87 7.76
C VAL A 33 17.94 -10.29 7.12
N SER A 34 18.09 -10.41 5.79
CA SER A 34 19.11 -9.69 5.07
C SER A 34 18.88 -8.24 5.45
N THR A 35 19.79 -7.67 6.23
CA THR A 35 19.61 -6.32 6.78
C THR A 35 19.67 -5.29 5.65
N THR A 36 20.18 -5.72 4.50
CA THR A 36 20.22 -4.98 3.26
C THR A 36 19.07 -5.41 2.34
N TRP A 37 18.45 -4.42 1.72
CA TRP A 37 17.49 -4.56 0.65
C TRP A 37 17.81 -3.50 -0.42
N VAL A 38 17.43 -3.78 -1.66
CA VAL A 38 17.50 -2.82 -2.77
C VAL A 38 16.08 -2.38 -3.10
N GLY A 39 15.87 -1.07 -3.15
CA GLY A 39 14.58 -0.47 -3.50
C GLY A 39 14.63 0.16 -4.88
N PHE A 40 13.67 -0.18 -5.72
CA PHE A 40 13.42 0.47 -7.01
C PHE A 40 12.18 1.34 -6.86
N VAL A 41 12.26 2.60 -7.25
CA VAL A 41 11.15 3.55 -7.17
C VAL A 41 10.96 4.23 -8.51
N ASP A 42 9.71 4.52 -8.86
CA ASP A 42 9.35 5.20 -10.11
C ASP A 42 8.09 6.06 -9.92
N GLY A 43 8.10 7.25 -10.49
CA GLY A 43 6.97 8.18 -10.52
C GLY A 43 6.25 8.15 -11.86
N ALA A 44 4.93 8.01 -11.85
CA ALA A 44 4.12 7.98 -13.07
C ALA A 44 3.21 9.21 -13.16
N VAL A 45 3.12 9.83 -14.34
CA VAL A 45 2.18 10.91 -14.64
C VAL A 45 1.18 10.44 -15.69
N PHE A 46 -0.11 10.47 -15.35
CA PHE A 46 -1.22 10.10 -16.23
C PHE A 46 -1.94 11.38 -16.67
N SER A 47 -1.31 12.13 -17.58
CA SER A 47 -1.73 13.50 -17.95
C SER A 47 -3.18 13.58 -18.46
N SER A 48 -3.63 12.57 -19.22
CA SER A 48 -5.00 12.50 -19.74
C SER A 48 -6.06 12.28 -18.66
N ALA A 49 -5.67 11.70 -17.53
CA ALA A 49 -6.54 11.43 -16.39
C ALA A 49 -6.43 12.50 -15.28
N GLY A 50 -5.47 13.43 -15.38
CA GLY A 50 -5.18 14.38 -14.29
C GLY A 50 -4.64 13.71 -13.02
N LEU A 51 -4.13 12.48 -13.15
CA LEU A 51 -3.65 11.65 -12.05
C LEU A 51 -2.13 11.53 -12.10
N CYS A 52 -1.55 11.30 -10.93
CA CYS A 52 -0.16 10.89 -10.80
C CYS A 52 -0.07 9.73 -9.81
N GLY A 53 0.92 8.87 -10.02
CA GLY A 53 1.16 7.71 -9.19
C GLY A 53 2.63 7.52 -8.87
N PHE A 54 2.88 6.52 -8.03
CA PHE A 54 4.21 6.02 -7.75
C PHE A 54 4.18 4.50 -7.58
N GLY A 55 5.31 3.88 -7.85
CA GLY A 55 5.59 2.48 -7.54
C GLY A 55 6.91 2.37 -6.77
N ALA A 56 6.95 1.41 -5.86
CA ALA A 56 8.16 0.99 -5.16
C ALA A 56 8.22 -0.54 -5.10
N LEU A 57 9.39 -1.10 -5.39
CA LEU A 57 9.68 -2.53 -5.37
C LEU A 57 10.92 -2.76 -4.49
N PHE A 58 10.85 -3.72 -3.58
CA PHE A 58 11.95 -4.08 -2.69
C PHE A 58 12.38 -5.51 -2.94
N GLU A 59 13.68 -5.70 -3.11
CA GLU A 59 14.32 -6.99 -3.31
C GLU A 59 15.41 -7.23 -2.25
N ASN A 60 15.70 -8.49 -1.96
CA ASN A 60 16.86 -8.85 -1.17
C ASN A 60 18.14 -8.83 -2.02
N GLU A 61 19.29 -9.13 -1.39
CA GLU A 61 20.60 -9.12 -2.07
C GLU A 61 20.70 -10.14 -3.23
N GLU A 62 19.89 -11.20 -3.21
CA GLU A 62 19.82 -12.19 -4.30
C GLU A 62 18.81 -11.82 -5.40
N GLY A 63 18.23 -10.62 -5.36
CA GLY A 63 17.21 -10.16 -6.32
C GLY A 63 15.85 -10.83 -6.14
N ARG A 64 15.56 -11.40 -4.96
CA ARG A 64 14.25 -11.97 -4.66
C ARG A 64 13.29 -10.88 -4.20
N PHE A 65 12.09 -10.89 -4.78
CA PHE A 65 10.99 -10.04 -4.37
C PHE A 65 10.70 -10.17 -2.86
N LEU A 66 10.67 -9.03 -2.18
CA LEU A 66 10.25 -8.92 -0.78
C LEU A 66 8.88 -8.26 -0.66
N LYS A 67 8.71 -7.09 -1.27
CA LYS A 67 7.50 -6.27 -1.14
C LYS A 67 7.38 -5.29 -2.31
N ALA A 68 6.14 -4.92 -2.63
CA ALA A 68 5.85 -3.75 -3.44
C ALA A 68 4.88 -2.81 -2.71
N ALA A 69 4.97 -1.53 -3.03
CA ALA A 69 4.02 -0.50 -2.63
C ALA A 69 3.71 0.38 -3.84
N SER A 70 2.48 0.86 -3.92
CA SER A 70 2.06 1.79 -4.97
C SER A 70 0.96 2.69 -4.45
N GLY A 71 0.84 3.87 -5.04
CA GLY A 71 -0.25 4.78 -4.73
C GLY A 71 -0.47 5.78 -5.85
N TYR A 72 -1.58 6.51 -5.75
CA TYR A 72 -1.91 7.59 -6.66
C TYR A 72 -2.58 8.75 -5.94
N ASN A 73 -2.48 9.93 -6.53
CA ASN A 73 -3.19 11.11 -6.11
C ASN A 73 -3.56 11.99 -7.30
N GLU A 74 -4.58 12.82 -7.11
CA GLU A 74 -4.93 13.87 -8.05
C GLU A 74 -3.90 15.01 -8.00
N GLY A 75 -3.67 15.62 -9.16
CA GLY A 75 -2.88 16.85 -9.28
C GLY A 75 -1.39 16.66 -9.60
N SER A 76 -0.70 17.79 -9.83
CA SER A 76 0.72 17.99 -10.19
C SER A 76 1.29 17.02 -11.23
N ASN A 77 1.36 17.47 -12.50
CA ASN A 77 2.04 16.80 -13.63
C ASN A 77 3.59 16.88 -13.56
N SER A 78 4.17 17.20 -12.41
CA SER A 78 5.62 17.32 -12.28
C SER A 78 6.24 15.95 -12.03
N ALA A 79 6.86 15.38 -13.07
CA ALA A 79 7.53 14.09 -13.00
C ALA A 79 8.56 14.02 -11.87
N LEU A 80 9.40 15.06 -11.71
CA LEU A 80 10.43 15.11 -10.67
C LEU A 80 9.86 15.06 -9.24
N LEU A 81 8.72 15.72 -9.01
CA LEU A 81 8.03 15.62 -7.72
C LEU A 81 7.50 14.20 -7.49
N ARG A 82 7.13 13.46 -8.55
CA ARG A 82 6.62 12.10 -8.43
C ARG A 82 7.72 11.09 -8.10
N GLU A 83 8.89 11.25 -8.71
CA GLU A 83 10.08 10.47 -8.31
C GLU A 83 10.44 10.69 -6.84
N ALA A 84 10.48 11.96 -6.39
CA ALA A 84 10.80 12.28 -5.00
C ALA A 84 9.75 11.74 -4.01
N LEU A 85 8.48 11.69 -4.42
CA LEU A 85 7.41 11.10 -3.62
C LEU A 85 7.54 9.58 -3.57
N ALA A 86 7.82 8.93 -4.69
CA ALA A 86 8.05 7.50 -4.77
C ALA A 86 9.17 7.07 -3.81
N LEU A 87 10.25 7.85 -3.75
CA LEU A 87 11.38 7.61 -2.84
C LEU A 87 11.04 7.76 -1.34
N ARG A 88 10.09 8.64 -1.00
CA ARG A 88 9.68 8.87 0.41
C ARG A 88 8.72 7.79 0.95
N SER A 89 8.12 7.01 0.06
CA SER A 89 6.92 6.20 0.32
C SER A 89 7.14 4.99 1.21
#